data_AF-A0A964ENM7-F1
#
_entry.id   AF-A0A964ENM7-F1
#
_cell.length_a   1.000
_cell.length_b   1.000
_cell.length_c   1.000
_cell.angle_alpha   90.00
_cell.angle_beta   90.00
_cell.angle_gamma   90.00
#
_symmetry.space_group_name_H-M   'P 1'
#
loop_
_entity.id
_entity.type
_entity.pdbx_description
1 polymer ?
#
loop_
_entity_poly.entity_id
_entity_poly.type
_entity_poly.pdbx_seq_one_letter_code
_entity_poly.pdbx_strand_id
1 'polypeptide(L)'
;MSTRFVFFLFLSCTAFVAHADTCVNDTIKKHKPKTEKVLIQAPGTDLGEDCKKIEVIRTVIEQAISIGAPTYNQGNHIGCYMIYEGAAYKILYRHANKCRKVTSLLEAALEEAQGDHTATEKAWIMRIAFDQILGVPTTTK
;
A
#
# COMPACT_ATOMS: atom_id res chain seq x y z
N MET A 1 36.71 4.42 70.75
CA MET A 1 38.04 3.82 70.99
C MET A 1 37.84 2.33 71.24
N SER A 2 38.83 1.49 70.91
CA SER A 2 38.85 0.01 70.97
C SER A 2 38.20 -0.70 69.77
N THR A 3 38.93 -1.28 68.79
CA THR A 3 39.93 -2.40 68.73
C THR A 3 39.26 -3.58 68.00
N ARG A 4 39.58 -3.83 66.72
CA ARG A 4 40.62 -4.74 66.19
C ARG A 4 40.43 -6.23 66.54
N PHE A 5 40.34 -7.09 65.52
CA PHE A 5 41.10 -8.35 65.24
C PHE A 5 40.21 -9.34 64.43
N VAL A 6 40.49 -9.61 63.14
CA VAL A 6 41.44 -10.59 62.55
C VAL A 6 40.76 -11.93 62.20
N PHE A 7 40.65 -12.16 60.88
CA PHE A 7 41.10 -13.36 60.12
C PHE A 7 40.70 -14.76 60.63
N PHE A 8 40.02 -15.56 59.81
CA PHE A 8 40.60 -16.50 58.83
C PHE A 8 39.54 -17.49 58.31
N LEU A 9 39.70 -17.87 57.03
CA LEU A 9 39.35 -19.15 56.40
C LEU A 9 37.92 -19.69 56.60
N PHE A 10 37.19 -19.91 55.51
CA PHE A 10 37.15 -21.26 54.94
C PHE A 10 36.64 -21.23 53.51
N LEU A 11 37.44 -21.87 52.67
CA LEU A 11 37.25 -22.24 51.30
C LEU A 11 36.15 -23.33 51.25
N SER A 12 35.01 -23.05 50.62
CA SER A 12 34.25 -24.08 49.92
C SER A 12 33.49 -23.49 48.74
N CYS A 13 33.89 -23.99 47.58
CA CYS A 13 33.31 -23.75 46.29
C CYS A 13 32.04 -24.59 46.18
N THR A 14 30.86 -23.96 46.08
CA THR A 14 29.74 -24.49 45.30
C THR A 14 29.01 -23.32 44.67
N ALA A 15 29.39 -23.05 43.42
CA ALA A 15 28.76 -22.06 42.57
C ALA A 15 27.27 -22.39 42.38
N PHE A 16 26.42 -21.50 42.86
CA PHE A 16 25.01 -21.42 42.50
C PHE A 16 24.89 -20.24 41.52
N VAL A 17 25.09 -20.48 40.22
CA VAL A 17 24.70 -19.51 39.18
C VAL A 17 24.19 -20.26 37.96
N ALA A 18 22.88 -20.09 37.77
CA ALA A 18 22.10 -19.96 36.56
C ALA A 18 22.69 -20.48 35.23
N HIS A 19 21.85 -21.28 34.57
CA HIS A 19 21.86 -21.58 33.15
C HIS A 19 22.28 -20.35 32.33
N ALA A 20 23.44 -20.43 31.68
CA ALA A 20 23.78 -19.55 30.58
C ALA A 20 22.96 -20.00 29.38
N ASP A 21 21.79 -19.40 29.24
CA ASP A 21 21.05 -19.35 28.00
C ASP A 21 21.99 -18.92 26.87
N THR A 22 22.03 -19.71 25.81
CA THR A 22 22.65 -19.33 24.55
C THR A 22 21.89 -18.14 23.98
N CYS A 23 22.32 -16.92 24.30
CA CYS A 23 21.87 -15.70 23.65
C CYS A 23 22.58 -15.55 22.29
N VAL A 24 22.27 -16.41 21.32
CA VAL A 24 22.39 -16.05 19.91
C VAL A 24 20.97 -15.95 19.39
N ASN A 25 20.33 -14.83 19.72
CA ASN A 25 19.11 -14.43 19.06
C ASN A 25 19.48 -13.26 18.14
N ASP A 26 20.06 -13.62 17.00
CA ASP A 26 20.12 -12.73 15.86
C ASP A 26 18.67 -12.44 15.46
N THR A 27 18.11 -11.36 15.98
CA THR A 27 16.96 -10.71 15.37
C THR A 27 17.40 -10.22 14.00
N ILE A 28 17.38 -11.13 13.03
CA ILE A 28 17.09 -10.79 11.65
C ILE A 28 15.75 -10.06 11.73
N LYS A 29 15.82 -8.73 11.79
CA LYS A 29 14.70 -7.90 11.36
C LYS A 29 14.37 -8.44 9.98
N LYS A 30 13.29 -9.20 9.88
CA LYS A 30 12.68 -9.53 8.60
C LYS A 30 12.33 -8.17 8.01
N HIS A 31 13.27 -7.61 7.26
CA HIS A 31 12.95 -6.64 6.24
C HIS A 31 12.01 -7.44 5.35
N LYS A 32 10.71 -7.23 5.53
CA LYS A 32 9.71 -7.69 4.57
C LYS A 32 10.25 -7.13 3.26
N PRO A 33 10.74 -7.97 2.32
CA PRO A 33 11.12 -7.43 1.03
C PRO A 33 9.87 -6.69 0.57
N LYS A 34 9.99 -5.38 0.30
CA LYS A 34 8.95 -4.65 -0.42
C LYS A 34 8.76 -5.49 -1.66
N THR A 35 7.73 -6.32 -1.64
CA THR A 35 7.31 -7.09 -2.78
C THR A 35 7.07 -6.00 -3.79
N GLU A 36 7.97 -5.90 -4.74
CA GLU A 36 7.78 -5.18 -5.97
C GLU A 36 6.46 -5.75 -6.49
N LYS A 37 5.36 -5.06 -6.14
CA LYS A 37 4.01 -5.43 -6.50
C LYS A 37 3.94 -5.00 -7.96
N VAL A 38 4.65 -5.73 -8.82
CA VAL A 38 4.33 -5.74 -10.22
C VAL A 38 2.91 -6.28 -10.23
N LEU A 39 1.94 -5.38 -10.31
CA LEU A 39 0.53 -5.69 -10.48
C LEU A 39 0.37 -6.22 -11.91
N ILE A 40 1.01 -7.36 -12.20
CA ILE A 40 0.80 -8.13 -13.42
C ILE A 40 -0.52 -8.85 -13.24
N GLN A 41 -1.59 -8.15 -13.58
CA GLN A 41 -2.80 -8.71 -14.14
C GLN A 41 -3.57 -7.51 -14.64
N ALA A 42 -3.30 -7.11 -15.90
CA ALA A 42 -4.26 -6.32 -16.63
C ALA A 42 -5.47 -7.25 -16.85
N PRO A 43 -6.65 -6.98 -16.26
CA PRO A 43 -7.88 -7.61 -16.71
C PRO A 43 -8.12 -7.04 -18.10
N GLY A 44 -7.69 -7.80 -19.11
CA GLY A 44 -7.83 -7.42 -20.50
C GLY A 44 -9.30 -7.32 -20.85
N THR A 45 -9.70 -6.20 -21.43
CA THR A 45 -10.86 -6.01 -22.35
C THR A 45 -12.27 -6.43 -21.90
N ASP A 46 -12.46 -7.21 -20.83
CA ASP A 46 -13.74 -7.81 -20.43
C ASP A 46 -14.54 -6.97 -19.40
N LEU A 47 -13.89 -5.97 -18.80
CA LEU A 47 -14.48 -5.11 -17.76
C LEU A 47 -15.59 -4.22 -18.31
N GLY A 48 -15.58 -3.97 -19.61
CA GLY A 48 -16.52 -3.08 -20.30
C GLY A 48 -17.66 -3.77 -21.05
N GLU A 49 -17.58 -5.08 -21.29
CA GLU A 49 -18.53 -5.78 -22.19
C GLU A 49 -19.97 -5.76 -21.67
N ASP A 50 -20.17 -5.78 -20.36
CA ASP A 50 -21.48 -5.73 -19.71
C ASP A 50 -21.95 -4.30 -19.36
N CYS A 51 -21.10 -3.29 -19.56
CA CYS A 51 -21.36 -1.91 -19.17
C CYS A 51 -21.89 -1.06 -20.33
N LYS A 52 -23.22 -0.84 -20.36
CA LYS A 52 -23.90 0.01 -21.37
C LYS A 52 -23.42 1.48 -21.41
N LYS A 53 -22.63 1.92 -20.44
CA LYS A 53 -22.14 3.30 -20.30
C LYS A 53 -20.62 3.38 -20.25
N ILE A 54 -19.93 2.36 -20.77
CA ILE A 54 -18.47 2.28 -20.72
C ILE A 54 -17.82 3.51 -21.36
N GLU A 55 -18.28 3.97 -22.52
CA GLU A 55 -17.70 5.16 -23.16
C GLU A 55 -17.83 6.44 -22.33
N VAL A 56 -18.96 6.62 -21.65
CA VAL A 56 -19.14 7.78 -20.75
C VAL A 56 -18.17 7.70 -19.57
N ILE A 57 -17.95 6.50 -19.04
CA ILE A 57 -16.99 6.26 -17.95
C ILE A 57 -15.56 6.53 -18.46
N ARG A 58 -15.19 6.01 -19.63
CA ARG A 58 -13.88 6.25 -20.26
C ARG A 58 -13.60 7.74 -20.42
N THR A 59 -14.58 8.52 -20.91
CA THR A 59 -14.44 9.98 -21.02
C THR A 59 -14.20 10.64 -19.67
N VAL A 60 -14.90 10.24 -18.60
CA VAL A 60 -14.68 10.79 -17.25
C VAL A 60 -13.27 10.48 -16.75
N ILE A 61 -12.80 9.26 -16.97
CA ILE A 61 -11.45 8.83 -16.60
C ILE A 61 -10.39 9.60 -17.39
N GLU A 62 -10.54 9.72 -18.70
CA GLU A 62 -9.60 10.44 -19.57
C GLU A 62 -9.50 11.93 -19.19
N GLN A 63 -10.64 12.55 -18.84
CA GLN A 63 -10.66 13.92 -18.31
C GLN A 63 -9.95 14.03 -16.96
N ALA A 64 -10.11 13.05 -16.08
CA ALA A 64 -9.40 13.04 -14.81
C ALA A 64 -7.89 12.90 -15.03
N ILE A 65 -7.46 12.00 -15.93
CA ILE A 65 -6.05 11.79 -16.29
C ILE A 65 -5.43 13.05 -16.90
N SER A 66 -6.14 13.75 -17.78
CA SER A 66 -5.60 14.96 -18.44
C SER A 66 -5.31 16.10 -17.47
N ILE A 67 -5.92 16.10 -16.28
CA ILE A 67 -5.68 17.08 -15.21
C ILE A 67 -4.75 16.50 -14.13
N GLY A 68 -5.00 15.27 -13.71
CA GLY A 68 -4.27 14.60 -12.64
C GLY A 68 -2.81 14.31 -12.99
N ALA A 69 -2.52 13.84 -14.20
CA ALA A 69 -1.15 13.51 -14.59
C ALA A 69 -0.21 14.75 -14.61
N PRO A 70 -0.61 15.90 -15.18
CA PRO A 70 0.18 17.13 -15.03
C PRO A 70 0.33 17.57 -13.57
N THR A 71 -0.73 17.45 -12.75
CA THR A 71 -0.69 17.79 -11.32
C THR A 71 0.33 16.94 -10.56
N TYR A 72 0.39 15.63 -10.88
CA TYR A 72 1.40 14.72 -10.36
C TYR A 72 2.81 15.14 -10.80
N ASN A 73 3.01 15.41 -12.09
CA ASN A 73 4.32 15.78 -12.64
C ASN A 73 4.86 17.10 -12.06
N GLN A 74 4.00 17.96 -11.54
CA GLN A 74 4.37 19.17 -10.81
C GLN A 74 4.76 18.92 -9.34
N GLY A 75 4.75 17.67 -8.89
CA GLY A 75 5.05 17.26 -7.52
C GLY A 75 3.83 17.26 -6.58
N ASN A 76 2.65 17.68 -7.04
CA ASN A 76 1.44 17.65 -6.24
C ASN A 76 0.73 16.28 -6.35
N HIS A 77 1.33 15.26 -5.74
CA HIS A 77 0.82 13.89 -5.85
C HIS A 77 -0.52 13.71 -5.12
N ILE A 78 -0.74 14.40 -4.00
CA ILE A 78 -2.02 14.34 -3.27
C ILE A 78 -3.14 15.00 -4.08
N GLY A 79 -2.86 16.12 -4.77
CA GLY A 79 -3.82 16.76 -5.67
C GLY A 79 -4.20 15.83 -6.84
N CYS A 80 -3.24 15.14 -7.43
CA CYS A 80 -3.51 14.10 -8.44
C CYS A 80 -4.44 13.01 -7.90
N TYR A 81 -4.14 12.47 -6.71
CA TYR A 81 -4.99 11.48 -6.07
C TYR A 81 -6.42 12.00 -5.87
N MET A 82 -6.61 13.20 -5.33
CA MET A 82 -7.94 13.78 -5.08
C MET A 82 -8.75 13.97 -6.38
N ILE A 83 -8.09 14.30 -7.49
CA ILE A 83 -8.74 14.38 -8.81
C ILE A 83 -9.24 12.99 -9.25
N TYR A 84 -8.41 11.96 -9.11
CA TYR A 84 -8.80 10.59 -9.46
C TYR A 84 -9.88 10.04 -8.54
N GLU A 85 -9.77 10.26 -7.23
CA GLU A 85 -10.77 9.90 -6.22
C GLU A 85 -12.13 10.54 -6.54
N GLY A 86 -12.16 11.86 -6.81
CA GLY A 86 -13.38 12.56 -7.18
C GLY A 86 -14.02 12.02 -8.47
N ALA A 87 -13.21 11.67 -9.46
CA ALA A 87 -13.70 11.04 -10.70
C ALA A 87 -14.29 9.65 -10.44
N ALA A 88 -13.63 8.83 -9.60
CA ALA A 88 -14.12 7.52 -9.20
C ALA A 88 -15.48 7.63 -8.47
N TYR A 89 -15.60 8.51 -7.47
CA TYR A 89 -16.88 8.73 -6.78
C TYR A 89 -17.98 9.23 -7.72
N LYS A 90 -17.65 10.11 -8.68
CA LYS A 90 -18.60 10.55 -9.71
C LYS A 90 -19.12 9.37 -10.55
N ILE A 91 -18.25 8.44 -10.91
CA ILE A 91 -18.63 7.21 -11.65
C ILE A 91 -19.50 6.32 -10.78
N LEU A 92 -19.08 6.02 -9.55
CA LEU A 92 -19.83 5.20 -8.60
C LEU A 92 -21.25 5.73 -8.38
N TYR A 93 -21.37 7.04 -8.09
CA TYR A 93 -22.66 7.69 -7.87
C TYR A 93 -23.61 7.57 -9.07
N ARG A 94 -23.09 7.69 -10.30
CA ARG A 94 -23.94 7.68 -11.52
C ARG A 94 -24.19 6.29 -12.10
N HIS A 95 -23.32 5.31 -11.82
CA HIS A 95 -23.25 4.07 -12.58
C HIS A 95 -23.13 2.78 -11.77
N ALA A 96 -23.15 2.81 -10.42
CA ALA A 96 -23.05 1.63 -9.55
C ALA A 96 -23.88 0.41 -10.02
N ASN A 97 -25.17 0.63 -10.34
CA ASN A 97 -26.08 -0.47 -10.71
C ASN A 97 -26.02 -0.87 -12.20
N LYS A 98 -25.24 -0.16 -13.02
CA LYS A 98 -25.23 -0.31 -14.49
C LYS A 98 -23.94 -0.92 -15.04
N CYS A 99 -22.86 -0.84 -14.27
CA CYS A 99 -21.52 -1.24 -14.69
C CYS A 99 -20.78 -1.89 -13.51
N ARG A 100 -21.31 -3.02 -13.01
CA ARG A 100 -20.87 -3.60 -11.73
C ARG A 100 -19.39 -3.96 -11.70
N LYS A 101 -18.85 -4.59 -12.75
CA LYS A 101 -17.42 -4.93 -12.82
C LYS A 101 -16.54 -3.69 -12.66
N VAL A 102 -16.86 -2.64 -13.42
CA VAL A 102 -16.15 -1.35 -13.37
C VAL A 102 -16.26 -0.70 -11.99
N THR A 103 -17.46 -0.65 -11.41
CA THR A 103 -17.66 0.01 -10.12
C THR A 103 -17.01 -0.76 -8.98
N SER A 104 -17.04 -2.10 -9.00
CA SER A 104 -16.34 -2.93 -8.01
C SER A 104 -14.82 -2.76 -8.08
N LEU A 105 -14.25 -2.62 -9.29
CA LEU A 105 -12.83 -2.31 -9.44
C LEU A 105 -12.47 -0.94 -8.84
N LEU A 106 -13.31 0.08 -9.08
CA LEU A 106 -13.09 1.42 -8.52
C LEU A 106 -13.26 1.44 -6.99
N GLU A 107 -14.24 0.71 -6.45
CA GLU A 107 -14.43 0.56 -5.00
C GLU A 107 -13.20 -0.07 -4.34
N ALA A 108 -12.68 -1.18 -4.90
CA ALA A 108 -11.48 -1.83 -4.38
C ALA A 108 -10.25 -0.92 -4.45
N ALA A 109 -10.09 -0.15 -5.53
CA ALA A 109 -8.97 0.79 -5.67
C ALA A 109 -9.06 1.94 -4.66
N LEU A 110 -10.27 2.47 -4.42
CA LEU A 110 -10.51 3.50 -3.40
C LEU A 110 -10.23 2.96 -1.99
N GLU A 111 -10.69 1.74 -1.68
CA GLU A 111 -10.44 1.09 -0.40
C GLU A 111 -8.94 0.90 -0.15
N GLU A 112 -8.19 0.37 -1.14
CA GLU A 112 -6.72 0.25 -1.04
C GLU A 112 -6.08 1.63 -0.84
N ALA A 113 -6.46 2.64 -1.63
CA ALA A 113 -5.88 3.98 -1.53
C ALA A 113 -6.19 4.70 -0.20
N GLN A 114 -7.26 4.32 0.49
CA GLN A 114 -7.58 4.84 1.83
C GLN A 114 -6.67 4.28 2.92
N GLY A 115 -5.93 3.20 2.67
CA GLY A 115 -4.92 2.64 3.56
C GLY A 115 -3.74 3.58 3.87
N ASP A 116 -2.79 3.05 4.65
CA ASP A 116 -1.55 3.73 5.02
C ASP A 116 -0.55 3.75 3.84
N HIS A 117 -0.82 4.66 2.91
CA HIS A 117 -0.05 4.87 1.69
C HIS A 117 0.40 6.32 1.57
N THR A 118 1.57 6.50 0.96
CA THR A 118 2.05 7.82 0.55
C THR A 118 1.15 8.40 -0.55
N ALA A 119 1.13 9.74 -0.69
CA ALA A 119 0.37 10.40 -1.75
C ALA A 119 0.75 9.88 -3.17
N THR A 120 2.02 9.53 -3.36
CA THR A 120 2.51 8.88 -4.58
C THR A 120 1.82 7.55 -4.85
N GLU A 121 1.83 6.65 -3.85
CA GLU A 121 1.24 5.32 -3.97
C GLU A 121 -0.27 5.40 -4.20
N LYS A 122 -0.97 6.30 -3.49
CA LYS A 122 -2.41 6.54 -3.68
C LYS A 122 -2.75 6.95 -5.11
N ALA A 123 -2.00 7.89 -5.69
CA ALA A 123 -2.20 8.32 -7.07
C ALA A 123 -1.98 7.16 -8.08
N TRP A 124 -0.97 6.31 -7.84
CA TRP A 124 -0.68 5.16 -8.70
C TRP A 124 -1.71 4.03 -8.56
N ILE A 125 -2.19 3.73 -7.35
CA ILE A 125 -3.28 2.77 -7.13
C ILE A 125 -4.49 3.13 -8.01
N MET A 126 -4.91 4.39 -7.94
CA MET A 126 -6.03 4.87 -8.74
C MET A 126 -5.72 4.87 -10.24
N ARG A 127 -4.50 5.25 -10.64
CA ARG A 127 -4.10 5.25 -12.05
C ARG A 127 -4.16 3.85 -12.66
N ILE A 128 -3.70 2.83 -11.93
CA ILE A 128 -3.74 1.44 -12.37
C ILE A 128 -5.18 0.99 -12.59
N ALA A 129 -6.09 1.30 -11.65
CA ALA A 129 -7.51 0.98 -11.82
C ALA A 129 -8.11 1.66 -13.07
N PHE A 130 -7.76 2.93 -13.32
CA PHE A 130 -8.19 3.64 -14.52
C PHE A 130 -7.67 3.02 -15.80
N ASP A 131 -6.37 2.69 -15.85
CA ASP A 131 -5.75 2.09 -17.03
C ASP A 131 -6.34 0.70 -17.32
N GLN A 132 -6.68 -0.09 -16.30
CA GLN A 132 -7.41 -1.36 -16.46
C GLN A 132 -8.79 -1.15 -17.12
N ILE A 133 -9.54 -0.11 -16.70
CA ILE A 133 -10.84 0.24 -17.31
C ILE A 133 -10.66 0.73 -18.75
N LEU A 134 -9.58 1.46 -19.02
CA LEU A 134 -9.26 1.94 -20.37
C LEU A 134 -8.72 0.83 -21.29
N GLY A 135 -8.30 -0.31 -20.73
CA GLY A 135 -7.63 -1.39 -21.47
C GLY A 135 -6.20 -1.03 -21.87
N VAL A 136 -5.55 -0.11 -21.17
CA VAL A 136 -4.18 0.32 -21.42
C VAL A 136 -3.25 -0.38 -20.43
N PRO A 137 -2.13 -0.99 -20.86
CA PRO A 137 -1.17 -1.56 -19.93
C PRO A 137 -0.37 -0.45 -19.23
N THR A 138 -0.53 -0.31 -17.91
CA THR A 138 0.34 0.55 -17.10
C THR A 138 1.69 -0.13 -16.89
N THR A 139 2.79 0.51 -17.33
CA THR A 139 4.16 0.08 -17.01
C THR A 139 4.76 1.05 -16.00
N THR A 140 4.85 0.64 -14.75
CA THR A 140 5.63 1.34 -13.72
C THR A 140 7.11 1.00 -13.93
N LYS A 141 7.95 2.01 -14.17
CA LYS A 141 9.42 1.87 -14.23
C LYS A 141 10.04 2.06 -12.85
#